data_AF-X1SCW2-F1
#
_entry.id   AF-X1SCW2-F1
#
_cell.length_a   1.000
_cell.length_b   1.000
_cell.length_c   1.000
_cell.angle_alpha   90.00
_cell.angle_beta   90.00
_cell.angle_gamma   90.00
#
_symmetry.space_group_name_H-M   'P 1'
#
loop_
_entity.id
_entity.type
_entity.pdbx_description
1 polymer ?
#
loop_
_entity_poly.entity_id
_entity_poly.type
_entity_poly.pdbx_seq_one_letter_code
_entity_poly.pdbx_strand_id
1 'polypeptide(L)' 'MEAITRVTFNKWAQKNNWMQVNEAASSTGRNYTFITPSGSLIIVMLDLKGNLISLGQPVPVPQSPLGIPKTR' A
#
# COMPACT_ATOMS: atom_id res chain seq x y z
N MET A 1 1.83 24.34 -3.41
CA MET A 1 1.49 23.02 -4.00
C MET A 1 0.31 22.49 -3.20
N GLU A 2 -0.85 22.25 -3.81
CA GLU A 2 -2.01 21.71 -3.09
C GLU A 2 -1.78 20.25 -2.69
N ALA A 3 -2.29 19.86 -1.52
CA ALA A 3 -2.19 18.48 -1.05
C ALA A 3 -3.09 17.56 -1.88
N ILE A 4 -2.55 16.42 -2.32
CA ILE A 4 -3.36 15.38 -2.97
C ILE A 4 -4.23 14.73 -1.90
N THR A 5 -5.54 14.87 -2.00
CA THR A 5 -6.47 14.24 -1.06
C THR A 5 -6.76 12.79 -1.45
N ARG A 6 -7.29 12.01 -0.51
CA ARG A 6 -7.85 10.67 -0.75
C ARG A 6 -8.77 10.62 -1.97
N VAL A 7 -9.67 11.60 -2.10
CA VAL A 7 -10.68 11.63 -3.17
C VAL A 7 -10.01 11.82 -4.53
N THR A 8 -9.06 12.76 -4.61
CA THR A 8 -8.30 13.02 -5.85
C THR A 8 -7.47 11.79 -6.23
N PHE A 9 -6.78 11.18 -5.27
CA PHE A 9 -5.98 9.98 -5.52
C PHE A 9 -6.84 8.79 -5.98
N ASN A 10 -7.96 8.52 -5.31
CA ASN A 10 -8.82 7.39 -5.65
C ASN A 10 -9.43 7.51 -7.06
N LYS A 11 -9.83 8.73 -7.47
CA LYS A 11 -10.28 8.99 -8.84
C LYS A 11 -9.17 8.70 -9.86
N TRP A 12 -7.94 9.14 -9.56
CA TRP A 12 -6.79 8.84 -10.40
C TRP A 12 -6.50 7.34 -10.47
N ALA A 13 -6.52 6.63 -9.34
CA ALA A 13 -6.30 5.19 -9.26
C ALA A 13 -7.33 4.40 -10.10
N GLN A 14 -8.61 4.75 -9.98
CA GLN A 14 -9.69 4.15 -10.78
C GLN A 14 -9.48 4.38 -12.28
N LYS A 15 -9.13 5.61 -12.70
CA LYS A 15 -8.84 5.93 -14.10
C LYS A 15 -7.67 5.11 -14.68
N ASN A 16 -6.73 4.70 -13.83
CA ASN A 16 -5.57 3.90 -14.19
C ASN A 16 -5.77 2.39 -13.96
N ASN A 17 -6.99 1.93 -13.67
CA ASN A 17 -7.33 0.53 -13.39
C ASN A 17 -6.56 -0.06 -12.19
N TRP A 18 -6.24 0.75 -11.19
CA TRP A 18 -5.68 0.26 -9.93
C TRP A 18 -6.80 -0.24 -9.03
N MET A 19 -6.63 -1.44 -8.48
CA MET A 19 -7.63 -2.07 -7.62
C MET A 19 -7.19 -2.01 -6.16
N GLN A 20 -7.97 -1.36 -5.30
CA GLN A 20 -7.73 -1.39 -3.86
C GLN A 20 -8.03 -2.79 -3.32
N VAL A 21 -7.08 -3.40 -2.60
CA VAL A 21 -7.21 -4.76 -2.05
C VAL A 21 -7.08 -4.83 -0.53
N ASN A 22 -6.57 -3.77 0.10
CA ASN A 22 -6.48 -3.70 1.56
C ASN A 22 -6.58 -2.26 2.06
N GLU A 23 -7.06 -2.12 3.29
CA GLU A 23 -7.03 -0.87 4.07
C GLU A 23 -6.52 -1.20 5.48
N ALA A 24 -5.55 -0.43 5.96
CA ALA A 24 -5.03 -0.53 7.32
C ALA A 24 -5.00 0.87 7.96
N ALA A 25 -5.69 1.03 9.08
CA ALA A 25 -5.63 2.26 9.87
C ALA A 25 -4.48 2.20 10.89
N SER A 26 -3.85 3.35 11.17
CA SER A 26 -2.86 3.52 12.23
C SER A 26 -3.21 4.75 13.07
N SER A 27 -2.47 4.97 14.16
CA SER A 27 -2.57 6.19 14.97
C SER A 27 -2.14 7.45 14.21
N THR A 28 -1.44 7.30 13.10
CA THR A 28 -0.89 8.41 12.29
C THR A 28 -1.63 8.64 10.98
N GLY A 29 -2.55 7.74 10.60
CA GLY A 29 -3.20 7.83 9.29
C GLY A 29 -3.86 6.55 8.82
N ARG A 30 -3.94 6.41 7.50
CA ARG A 30 -4.47 5.21 6.82
C ARG A 30 -3.58 4.82 5.66
N ASN A 31 -3.37 3.52 5.52
CA ASN A 31 -2.63 2.92 4.42
C ASN A 31 -3.59 2.11 3.55
N TYR A 32 -3.57 2.36 2.24
CA TYR A 32 -4.33 1.61 1.26
C TYR A 32 -3.37 0.81 0.37
N THR A 33 -3.65 -0.47 0.15
CA THR A 33 -2.90 -1.27 -0.81
C THR A 33 -3.67 -1.39 -2.11
N PHE A 34 -3.01 -1.09 -3.21
CA PHE A 34 -3.52 -1.23 -4.57
C PHE A 34 -2.72 -2.26 -5.36
N ILE A 35 -3.41 -3.00 -6.23
CA ILE A 35 -2.80 -3.79 -7.31
C ILE A 35 -2.85 -2.95 -8.60
N THR A 36 -1.72 -2.76 -9.26
CA THR A 36 -1.62 -2.11 -10.58
C THR A 36 -1.97 -3.09 -11.70
N PRO A 37 -2.23 -2.62 -12.94
CA PRO A 37 -2.42 -3.50 -14.09
C PRO A 37 -1.23 -4.44 -14.39
N SER A 38 -0.02 -4.05 -13.98
CA SER A 38 1.18 -4.91 -14.07
C SER A 38 1.26 -5.97 -12.96
N GLY A 39 0.28 -6.05 -12.07
CA GLY A 39 0.27 -6.96 -10.91
C GLY A 39 1.13 -6.51 -9.74
N SER A 40 1.66 -5.28 -9.77
CA SER A 40 2.49 -4.74 -8.68
C SER A 40 1.64 -4.26 -7.51
N LEU A 41 2.13 -4.44 -6.28
CA LEU A 41 1.50 -3.89 -5.08
C LEU A 41 2.05 -2.50 -4.79
N ILE A 42 1.16 -1.52 -4.65
CA ILE A 42 1.47 -0.15 -4.23
C ILE A 42 0.74 0.16 -2.93
N ILE A 43 1.47 0.66 -1.93
CA ILE A 43 0.95 1.14 -0.65
C ILE A 43 0.86 2.65 -0.72
N VAL A 44 -0.30 3.19 -0.37
CA VAL A 44 -0.64 4.61 -0.38
C VAL A 44 -0.88 5.04 1.04
N MET A 45 -0.07 5.97 1.56
CA MET A 45 -0.13 6.41 2.94
C MET A 45 -0.77 7.79 3.02
N LEU A 46 -1.86 7.90 3.78
CA LEU A 46 -2.57 9.15 4.01
C LEU A 46 -2.46 9.56 5.49
N ASP A 47 -2.37 10.86 5.74
CA ASP A 47 -2.47 11.41 7.10
C ASP A 47 -3.92 11.30 7.65
N LEU A 48 -4.10 11.66 8.93
CA LEU A 48 -5.44 11.68 9.56
C LEU A 48 -6.42 12.67 8.91
N LYS A 49 -5.93 13.66 8.16
CA LYS A 49 -6.74 14.63 7.42
C LYS A 49 -7.10 14.13 6.02
N GLY A 50 -6.60 12.96 5.61
CA GLY A 50 -6.82 12.36 4.30
C GLY A 50 -5.92 12.90 3.19
N ASN A 51 -4.81 13.56 3.54
CA ASN A 51 -3.80 14.01 2.58
C ASN A 51 -2.79 12.90 2.31
N LEU A 52 -2.38 12.76 1.06
CA LEU A 52 -1.32 11.86 0.64
C LEU A 52 0.02 12.30 1.24
N ILE A 53 0.63 11.40 2.02
CA ILE A 53 1.98 11.57 2.57
C ILE A 53 3.00 10.87 1.65
N SER A 54 2.72 9.63 1.24
CA SER A 54 3.71 8.80 0.55
C SER A 54 3.08 7.67 -0.28
N LEU A 55 3.86 7.15 -1.22
CA LEU A 55 3.61 5.95 -2.02
C LEU A 55 4.82 5.02 -1.86
N GLY A 56 4.59 3.72 -1.74
CA GLY A 56 5.67 2.74 -1.62
C GLY A 56 5.30 1.38 -2.19
N GLN A 57 6.30 0.53 -2.39
CA GLN A 57 6.12 -0.88 -2.71
C GLN A 57 6.50 -1.72 -1.49
N PRO A 58 5.77 -2.82 -1.20
CA PRO A 58 6.22 -3.75 -0.17
C PRO A 58 7.57 -4.33 -0.59
N VAL A 59 8.54 -4.25 0.31
CA VAL A 59 9.83 -4.91 0.12
C VAL A 59 9.62 -6.39 0.42
N PRO A 60 9.97 -7.32 -0.49
CA PRO A 60 9.95 -8.73 -0.18
C PRO A 60 10.82 -8.99 1.04
N VAL A 61 10.22 -9.47 2.12
CA VAL A 61 10.99 -9.96 3.26
C VAL A 61 11.45 -11.37 2.91
N PRO A 62 12.76 -11.68 3.00
CA PRO A 62 13.23 -13.05 2.85
C PRO A 62 12.42 -13.96 3.77
N GLN A 63 11.74 -14.94 3.19
CA GLN A 63 11.07 -15.95 4.01
C GLN A 63 12.16 -16.76 4.69
N SER A 64 12.23 -16.69 6.02
CA SER A 64 12.98 -17.68 6.77
C SER A 64 12.35 -19.03 6.44
N PRO A 65 13.11 -20.03 5.97
CA PRO A 65 12.57 -21.36 5.78
C PRO A 65 12.11 -21.85 7.15
N LEU A 66 10.80 -21.87 7.37
CA LEU A 66 10.23 -22.46 8.57
C LEU A 66 10.68 -23.93 8.64
N GLY A 67 11.62 -24.19 9.55
CA GLY A 67 12.01 -25.52 10.01
C GLY A 67 12.62 -26.44 8.96
N ILE A 68 13.93 -26.37 8.76
CA ILE A 68 14.68 -27.62 8.53
C ILE A 68 14.89 -28.21 9.93
N PRO A 69 14.26 -29.34 10.30
CA PRO A 69 14.63 -30.04 11.51
C PRO A 69 16.11 -30.40 11.35
N LYS A 70 16.98 -29.97 12.26
CA LYS A 70 18.34 -30.52 12.34
C LYS A 70 18.20 -32.02 12.61
N THR A 71 18.29 -32.85 11.58
CA THR A 71 18.58 -34.27 11.76
C THR A 71 19.99 -34.35 12.33
N ARG A 72 20.05 -34.79 13.58
CA ARG A 72 21.28 -35.02 14.32
C ARG A 72 21.97 -36.29 13.84
#